data_AF-A0A0M4PUC5-F1
#
_entry.id   AF-A0A0M4PUC5-F1
#
_cell.length_a   1.000
_cell.length_b   1.000
_cell.length_c   1.000
_cell.angle_alpha   90.00
_cell.angle_beta   90.00
_cell.angle_gamma   90.00
#
_symmetry.space_group_name_H-M   'P 1'
#
loop_
_entity.id
_entity.type
_entity.pdbx_description
1 polymer ?
#
loop_
_entity_poly.entity_id
_entity_poly.type
_entity_poly.pdbx_seq_one_letter_code
_entity_poly.pdbx_strand_id
1 'polypeptide(L)' 'MIFSRHLDDRRVAVHDDFFAIGGNSLIGIRIIEDIAGEYGVILSVRDFYLAQTPSGVANLIVREGPRR' A
#
# COMPACT_ATOMS: atom_id res chain seq x y z
N MET A 1 -0.55 1.47 10.86
CA MET A 1 -0.50 0.77 9.55
C MET A 1 -0.05 1.79 8.50
N ILE A 2 0.78 1.38 7.53
CA ILE A 2 1.39 2.30 6.53
C ILE A 2 0.33 3.21 5.87
N PHE A 3 -0.83 2.68 5.49
CA PHE A 3 -1.92 3.46 4.86
C PHE A 3 -2.43 4.63 5.72
N SER A 4 -2.75 4.41 7.00
CA SER A 4 -3.28 5.48 7.87
C SER A 4 -2.34 6.67 7.99
N ARG A 5 -1.02 6.44 7.99
CA ARG A 5 -0.01 7.51 8.12
C ARG A 5 -0.06 8.51 6.97
N HIS A 6 -0.52 8.08 5.78
CA HIS A 6 -0.60 8.93 4.59
C HIS A 6 -2.02 9.43 4.28
N LEU A 7 -3.02 9.00 5.05
CA LEU A 7 -4.45 9.32 4.85
C LEU A 7 -5.00 10.12 6.04
N ASP A 8 -4.26 11.13 6.50
CA ASP A 8 -4.60 12.03 7.62
C ASP A 8 -4.91 11.30 8.94
N ASP A 9 -4.20 10.20 9.25
CA ASP A 9 -4.41 9.39 10.45
C ASP A 9 -5.86 8.89 10.64
N ARG A 10 -6.62 8.77 9.55
CA ARG A 10 -7.96 8.18 9.58
C ARG A 10 -7.88 6.70 9.93
N ARG A 11 -8.96 6.20 10.54
CA ARG A 11 -9.18 4.75 10.68
C ARG A 11 -9.40 4.18 9.28
N VAL A 12 -8.38 3.50 8.75
CA VAL A 12 -8.42 2.80 7.47
C VAL A 12 -8.67 1.32 7.74
N ALA A 13 -9.77 0.79 7.23
CA ALA A 13 -10.05 -0.64 7.26
C ALA A 13 -9.26 -1.38 6.18
N VAL A 14 -9.02 -2.67 6.40
CA VAL A 14 -8.22 -3.51 5.48
C VAL A 14 -8.86 -3.68 4.08
N HIS A 15 -10.16 -3.41 3.95
CA HIS A 15 -10.91 -3.51 2.70
C HIS A 15 -11.36 -2.15 2.16
N ASP A 16 -10.92 -1.04 2.77
CA ASP A 16 -11.24 0.26 2.23
C ASP A 16 -10.54 0.43 0.88
N ASP A 17 -11.32 0.88 -0.10
CA ASP A 17 -10.77 1.25 -1.41
C ASP A 17 -9.92 2.52 -1.23
N PHE A 18 -8.65 2.39 -1.64
CA PHE A 18 -7.64 3.42 -1.51
C PHE A 18 -8.07 4.76 -2.11
N PHE A 19 -8.71 4.74 -3.28
CA PHE A 19 -9.14 5.97 -3.96
C PHE A 19 -10.40 6.54 -3.31
N ALA A 20 -11.32 5.68 -2.88
CA ALA A 20 -12.56 6.10 -2.21
C ALA A 20 -12.29 6.84 -0.88
N ILE A 21 -11.19 6.50 -0.18
CA ILE A 21 -10.81 7.14 1.09
C ILE A 21 -9.86 8.34 0.93
N GLY A 22 -9.63 8.81 -0.30
CA GLY A 22 -8.83 10.00 -0.58
C GLY A 22 -7.39 9.73 -1.01
N GLY A 23 -7.05 8.47 -1.30
CA GLY A 23 -5.78 8.09 -1.89
C GLY A 23 -5.58 8.68 -3.29
N ASN A 24 -4.35 9.04 -3.59
CA ASN A 24 -3.94 9.61 -4.87
C ASN A 24 -2.54 9.12 -5.25
N SER A 25 -2.05 9.55 -6.41
CA SER A 25 -0.78 9.06 -6.94
C SER A 25 0.42 9.34 -6.03
N LEU A 26 0.47 10.52 -5.40
CA LEU A 26 1.57 10.90 -4.52
C LEU A 26 1.55 10.06 -3.24
N ILE A 27 0.38 9.86 -2.65
CA ILE A 27 0.20 8.99 -1.48
C ILE A 27 0.58 7.55 -1.84
N GLY A 28 0.15 7.05 -3.00
CA GLY A 28 0.46 5.70 -3.46
C GLY A 28 1.96 5.45 -3.60
N ILE A 29 2.69 6.40 -4.20
CA ILE A 29 4.16 6.33 -4.31
C ILE A 29 4.81 6.26 -2.92
N ARG A 30 4.41 7.11 -1.97
CA ARG A 30 4.96 7.09 -0.61
C ARG A 30 4.68 5.78 0.13
N ILE A 31 3.48 5.22 -0.05
CA ILE A 31 3.14 3.91 0.53
C ILE A 31 4.02 2.81 -0.07
N ILE A 32 4.30 2.83 -1.38
CA ILE A 32 5.18 1.86 -2.03
C ILE A 32 6.62 1.98 -1.50
N GLU A 33 7.11 3.20 -1.32
CA GLU A 33 8.43 3.48 -0.73
C GLU A 33 8.54 2.96 0.71
N ASP A 34 7.53 3.23 1.55
CA ASP A 34 7.47 2.72 2.93
C ASP A 34 7.43 1.19 2.97
N ILE A 35 6.67 0.55 2.07
CA ILE A 35 6.62 -0.92 1.96
C ILE A 35 7.99 -1.48 1.59
N ALA A 36 8.69 -0.85 0.64
CA ALA A 36 10.03 -1.26 0.26
C ALA A 36 11.03 -1.12 1.42
N GLY A 37 10.96 -0.03 2.16
CA GLY A 37 11.82 0.23 3.32
C GLY A 37 11.55 -0.68 4.52
N GLU A 38 10.27 -0.93 4.84
CA GLU A 38 9.88 -1.73 6.01
C GLU A 38 9.94 -3.24 5.76
N TYR A 39 9.62 -3.70 4.54
CA TYR A 39 9.49 -5.13 4.24
C TYR A 39 10.52 -5.67 3.23
N GLY A 40 11.34 -4.81 2.62
CA GLY A 40 12.30 -5.23 1.59
C GLY A 40 11.63 -5.74 0.31
N VAL A 41 10.38 -5.32 0.06
CA VAL A 41 9.58 -5.73 -1.11
C VAL A 41 9.32 -4.52 -2.01
N ILE A 42 9.72 -4.60 -3.27
CA ILE A 42 9.46 -3.55 -4.25
C ILE A 42 8.24 -3.95 -5.07
N LEU A 43 7.10 -3.33 -4.76
CA LEU A 43 5.87 -3.48 -5.53
C LEU A 43 5.89 -2.59 -6.77
N SER A 44 5.34 -3.08 -7.88
CA SER A 44 5.11 -2.22 -9.04
C SER A 44 3.93 -1.28 -8.76
N VAL A 45 3.99 -0.06 -9.29
CA VAL A 45 2.90 0.92 -9.23
C VAL A 45 1.60 0.34 -9.78
N ARG A 46 1.70 -0.46 -10.84
CA ARG A 46 0.56 -1.14 -11.46
C ARG A 46 -0.08 -2.14 -10.49
N ASP A 47 0.70 -3.00 -9.86
CA ASP A 47 0.16 -4.03 -8.96
C ASP A 47 -0.46 -3.41 -7.71
N PHE A 48 0.18 -2.37 -7.17
CA PHE A 48 -0.37 -1.58 -6.07
C PHE A 48 -1.78 -1.05 -6.39
N TYR A 49 -1.96 -0.45 -7.56
CA TYR A 49 -3.28 0.08 -7.94
C TYR A 49 -4.30 -0.99 -8.30
N LEU A 50 -3.86 -2.14 -8.83
CA LEU A 50 -4.75 -3.29 -9.07
C LEU A 50 -5.24 -3.92 -7.76
N ALA A 51 -4.45 -3.85 -6.69
CA ALA A 51 -4.83 -4.38 -5.39
C ALA A 51 -5.92 -3.58 -4.69
N GLN A 52 -6.02 -2.26 -4.96
CA GLN A 52 -7.03 -1.29 -4.51
C GLN A 52 -7.21 -1.09 -3.00
N THR A 53 -6.85 -2.08 -2.17
CA THR A 53 -7.14 -2.13 -0.73
C THR A 53 -5.87 -2.49 0.05
N PRO A 54 -5.77 -2.11 1.33
CA PRO A 54 -4.65 -2.52 2.17
C PRO A 54 -4.46 -4.05 2.25
N SER A 55 -5.57 -4.81 2.30
CA SER A 55 -5.52 -6.29 2.29
C SER A 55 -4.99 -6.83 0.96
N GLY A 56 -5.41 -6.26 -0.17
CA GLY A 56 -4.89 -6.61 -1.48
C GLY A 56 -3.38 -6.37 -1.58
N VAL A 57 -2.92 -5.22 -1.09
CA VAL A 57 -1.49 -4.87 -1.09
C VAL A 57 -0.69 -5.79 -0.16
N ALA A 58 -1.21 -6.11 1.02
CA ALA A 58 -0.59 -7.08 1.92
C ALA A 58 -0.42 -8.46 1.26
N ASN A 59 -1.41 -8.93 0.49
CA ASN A 59 -1.29 -10.17 -0.27
C ASN A 59 -0.16 -10.11 -1.31
N LEU A 60 0.08 -8.96 -1.95
CA LEU A 60 1.22 -8.81 -2.87
C LEU A 60 2.56 -8.91 -2.14
N ILE A 61 2.68 -8.29 -0.96
CA ILE A 61 3.89 -8.36 -0.12
C ILE A 61 4.20 -9.82 0.23
N VAL A 62 3.19 -10.58 0.64
CA VAL A 62 3.34 -12.01 0.97
C VAL A 62 3.75 -12.84 -0.24
N ARG A 63 3.28 -12.49 -1.44
CA ARG A 63 3.58 -13.23 -2.68
C ARG A 63 4.98 -12.96 -3.23
N GLU A 64 5.43 -11.71 -3.21
CA GLU A 64 6.75 -11.32 -3.73
C GLU A 64 7.88 -11.74 -2.79
N GLY A 65 7.66 -11.69 -1.46
CA GLY A 65 8.68 -11.95 -0.46
C GLY A 65 9.83 -10.91 -0.49
N PRO A 66 10.69 -10.87 0.55
CA PRO A 66 11.82 -9.94 0.59
C PRO A 66 12.79 -10.25 -0.57
N ARG A 67 13.16 -9.23 -1.35
CA ARG A 67 14.26 -9.39 -2.31
C ARG A 67 15.58 -9.40 -1.53
N ARG A 68 16.25 -10.56 -1.51
CA ARG A 68 17.58 -10.74 -0.92
C ARG A 68 18.66 -10.04 -1.73
#